data_AF-A0A379TV33-F1
#
_entry.id   AF-A0A379TV33-F1
#
_cell.length_a   1.000
_cell.length_b   1.000
_cell.length_c   1.000
_cell.angle_alpha   90.00
_cell.angle_beta   90.00
_cell.angle_gamma   90.00
#
_symmetry.space_group_name_H-M   'P 1'
#
loop_
_entity.id
_entity.type
_entity.pdbx_description
1 polymer ?
#
loop_
_entity_poly.entity_id
_entity_poly.type
_entity_poly.pdbx_seq_one_letter_code
_entity_poly.pdbx_strand_id
1 'polypeptide(L)'
;MIHASSLTALTDIIPRPQVVYLDPMFPHRQKSALVKKEMRVFQSLVGPDLDADGLLEPARQLATKRVVVKRPDYAPPLADVATPNAIVTKGHRFDIYPGTPE
;
A
#
# COMPACT_ATOMS: atom_id res chain seq x y z
N MET A 1 4.69 -15.43 -8.86
CA MET A 1 3.57 -15.05 -7.97
C MET A 1 3.66 -15.93 -6.75
N ILE A 2 3.67 -15.35 -5.54
CA ILE A 2 3.70 -16.08 -4.27
C ILE A 2 2.34 -15.90 -3.61
N HIS A 3 1.66 -17.00 -3.27
CA HIS A 3 0.36 -16.94 -2.59
C HIS A 3 0.58 -17.10 -1.08
N ALA A 4 0.66 -15.98 -0.38
CA ALA A 4 0.84 -15.90 1.06
C ALA A 4 0.29 -14.56 1.57
N SER A 5 0.05 -14.46 2.88
CA SER A 5 -0.23 -13.17 3.50
C SER A 5 1.03 -12.33 3.58
N SER A 6 0.98 -11.09 3.07
CA SER A 6 2.10 -10.15 3.19
C SER A 6 2.42 -9.81 4.65
N LEU A 7 1.44 -9.85 5.56
CA LEU A 7 1.68 -9.54 6.97
C LEU A 7 2.64 -10.54 7.64
N THR A 8 2.66 -11.79 7.19
CA THR A 8 3.48 -12.84 7.81
C THR A 8 4.64 -13.28 6.93
N ALA A 9 4.49 -13.23 5.60
CA ALA A 9 5.48 -13.77 4.68
C ALA A 9 6.53 -12.75 4.21
N LEU A 10 6.31 -11.44 4.42
CA LEU A 10 7.26 -10.41 3.95
C LEU A 10 8.65 -10.58 4.53
N THR A 11 8.77 -10.98 5.81
CA THR A 11 10.07 -11.14 6.50
C THR A 11 10.91 -12.27 5.93
N ASP A 12 10.28 -13.27 5.31
CA ASP A 12 10.96 -14.48 4.81
C ASP A 12 11.43 -14.34 3.36
N ILE A 13 11.17 -13.20 2.71
CA ILE A 13 11.55 -12.96 1.32
C ILE A 13 13.05 -12.75 1.21
N ILE A 14 13.72 -13.72 0.59
CA ILE A 14 15.15 -13.70 0.27
C ILE A 14 15.31 -14.00 -1.24
N PRO A 15 16.15 -13.25 -1.98
CA PRO A 15 16.92 -12.09 -1.52
C PRO A 15 16.03 -10.87 -1.21
N ARG A 16 16.49 -10.02 -0.28
CA ARG A 16 15.74 -8.81 0.10
C ARG A 16 15.63 -7.85 -1.10
N PRO A 17 14.42 -7.39 -1.46
CA PRO A 17 14.22 -6.47 -2.57
C PRO A 17 14.68 -5.06 -2.20
N GLN A 18 15.06 -4.27 -3.20
CA GLN A 18 15.36 -2.85 -3.00
C GLN A 18 14.10 -2.02 -2.69
N VAL A 19 12.97 -2.42 -3.25
CA VAL A 19 11.71 -1.69 -3.18
C VAL A 19 10.57 -2.62 -2.81
N VAL A 20 9.71 -2.18 -1.89
CA VAL A 20 8.41 -2.80 -1.61
C VAL A 20 7.31 -1.82 -2.01
N TYR A 21 6.30 -2.30 -2.74
CA TYR A 21 5.15 -1.50 -3.18
C TYR A 21 3.89 -1.97 -2.47
N LEU A 22 3.13 -1.04 -1.89
CA LEU A 22 1.90 -1.29 -1.16
C LEU A 22 0.75 -0.49 -1.80
N ASP A 23 -0.34 -1.16 -2.15
CA ASP A 23 -1.61 -0.56 -2.61
C ASP A 23 -2.78 -1.34 -2.01
N PRO A 24 -2.92 -1.35 -0.66
CA PRO A 24 -4.04 -2.01 0.00
C PRO A 24 -5.35 -1.31 -0.35
N MET A 25 -6.45 -2.07 -0.35
CA MET A 25 -7.78 -1.57 -0.68
C MET A 25 -8.27 -0.62 0.43
N PHE A 26 -8.06 0.68 0.21
CA PHE A 26 -8.50 1.71 1.16
C PHE A 26 -10.03 1.89 1.12
N PRO A 27 -10.70 2.09 2.27
CA PRO A 27 -12.13 2.36 2.32
C PRO A 27 -12.53 3.54 1.42
N HIS A 28 -13.23 3.25 0.34
CA HIS A 28 -13.66 4.27 -0.60
C HIS A 28 -14.81 5.11 -0.02
N ARG A 29 -14.71 6.43 -0.12
CA ARG A 29 -15.89 7.29 0.03
C ARG A 29 -16.81 7.12 -1.17
N GLN A 30 -18.12 7.06 -0.94
CA GLN A 30 -19.12 7.02 -1.99
C GLN A 30 -19.03 8.29 -2.85
N LYS A 31 -18.55 8.16 -4.09
CA LYS A 31 -18.78 9.17 -5.13
C LYS A 31 -19.94 8.70 -5.99
N SER A 32 -20.81 9.64 -6.38
CA SER A 32 -21.98 9.38 -7.24
C SER A 32 -21.63 9.03 -8.69
N ALA A 33 -20.37 9.17 -9.09
CA ALA A 33 -19.91 8.85 -10.43
C ALA A 33 -19.75 7.33 -10.61
N LEU A 34 -20.26 6.82 -11.74
CA LEU A 34 -20.11 5.41 -12.16
C LEU A 34 -18.63 5.04 -12.23
N VAL A 35 -18.14 4.38 -11.18
CA VAL A 35 -16.86 3.66 -11.23
C VAL A 35 -16.96 2.61 -12.33
N LYS A 36 -15.87 2.38 -13.05
CA LYS A 36 -15.78 1.33 -14.08
C LYS A 36 -16.31 0.00 -13.52
N LYS A 37 -17.08 -0.76 -14.31
CA LYS A 37 -17.79 -1.97 -13.85
C LYS A 37 -16.84 -2.98 -13.19
N GLU A 38 -15.63 -3.09 -13.72
CA GLU A 38 -14.58 -3.99 -13.25
C GLU A 38 -14.18 -3.71 -11.80
N MET A 39 -14.04 -2.42 -11.44
CA MET A 39 -13.67 -2.01 -10.08
C MET A 39 -14.79 -2.28 -9.07
N ARG A 40 -16.06 -2.17 -9.49
CA ARG A 40 -17.20 -2.50 -8.61
C ARG A 40 -17.22 -3.98 -8.26
N VAL A 41 -16.97 -4.85 -9.24
CA VAL A 41 -16.90 -6.30 -9.02
C VAL A 41 -15.73 -6.64 -8.09
N PHE A 42 -14.54 -6.09 -8.36
CA PHE A 42 -13.35 -6.35 -7.55
C PHE A 42 -13.54 -5.92 -6.09
N GLN A 43 -14.10 -4.72 -5.87
CA GLN A 43 -14.39 -4.21 -4.52
C GLN A 43 -15.42 -5.05 -3.78
N SER A 44 -16.48 -5.52 -4.47
CA SER A 44 -17.51 -6.35 -3.83
C SER A 44 -16.96 -7.72 -3.40
N LEU A 45 -15.90 -8.20 -4.05
CA LEU A 45 -15.31 -9.50 -3.75
C LEU A 45 -14.24 -9.41 -2.65
N VAL A 46 -13.34 -8.41 -2.73
CA VAL A 46 -12.18 -8.30 -1.82
C VAL A 46 -12.52 -7.52 -0.55
N GLY A 47 -13.35 -6.48 -0.65
CA GLY A 47 -13.63 -5.58 0.47
C GLY A 47 -12.44 -4.68 0.85
N PRO A 48 -12.58 -3.85 1.90
CA PRO A 48 -11.50 -3.01 2.41
C PRO A 48 -10.50 -3.82 3.24
N ASP A 49 -9.22 -3.49 3.13
CA ASP A 49 -8.15 -4.06 3.95
C ASP A 49 -8.10 -3.33 5.31
N LEU A 50 -8.78 -3.89 6.32
CA LEU A 50 -8.87 -3.30 7.67
C LEU A 50 -7.55 -3.38 8.46
N ASP A 51 -6.67 -4.29 8.07
CA ASP A 51 -5.34 -4.56 8.66
C ASP A 51 -4.20 -3.96 7.83
N ALA A 52 -4.52 -3.13 6.83
CA ALA A 52 -3.55 -2.51 5.92
C ALA A 52 -2.43 -1.75 6.64
N ASP A 53 -2.74 -1.12 7.78
CA ASP A 53 -1.76 -0.38 8.57
C ASP A 53 -0.63 -1.28 9.09
N GLY A 54 -0.89 -2.58 9.29
CA GLY A 54 0.11 -3.56 9.68
C GLY A 54 1.15 -3.86 8.60
N LEU A 55 0.96 -3.40 7.35
CA LEU A 55 1.87 -3.68 6.24
C LEU A 55 3.11 -2.78 6.20
N LEU A 56 3.04 -1.57 6.77
CA LEU A 56 4.09 -0.58 6.58
C LEU A 56 5.41 -1.01 7.24
N GLU A 57 5.34 -1.45 8.49
CA GLU A 57 6.51 -1.86 9.26
C GLU A 57 7.28 -3.05 8.64
N PRO A 58 6.65 -4.20 8.36
CA PRO A 58 7.34 -5.32 7.73
C PRO A 58 7.85 -4.97 6.32
N ALA A 59 7.16 -4.11 5.58
CA ALA A 59 7.64 -3.63 4.28
C ALA A 59 8.93 -2.80 4.39
N ARG A 60 9.04 -1.94 5.41
CA ARG A 60 10.25 -1.12 5.64
C ARG A 60 11.43 -1.98 6.06
N GLN A 61 11.18 -2.99 6.89
CA GLN A 61 12.20 -3.96 7.29
C GLN A 61 12.67 -4.81 6.09
N LEU A 62 11.77 -5.22 5.20
CA LEU A 62 12.13 -6.01 4.03
C LEU A 62 12.94 -5.19 3.00
N ALA A 63 12.46 -3.99 2.65
CA ALA A 63 13.05 -3.19 1.57
C ALA A 63 14.44 -2.66 1.93
N THR A 64 15.44 -2.82 1.04
CA THR A 64 16.79 -2.30 1.28
C THR A 64 16.99 -0.83 0.91
N LYS A 65 16.06 -0.24 0.13
CA LYS A 65 16.12 1.19 -0.25
C LYS A 65 14.87 1.97 0.10
N ARG A 66 13.68 1.55 -0.35
CA ARG A 66 12.45 2.34 -0.16
C ARG A 66 11.18 1.50 -0.14
N VAL A 67 10.16 2.00 0.53
CA VAL A 67 8.78 1.52 0.44
C VAL A 67 7.94 2.59 -0.24
N VAL A 68 7.10 2.18 -1.18
CA VAL A 68 6.19 3.06 -1.90
C VAL A 68 4.76 2.66 -1.58
N VAL A 69 3.97 3.57 -1.06
CA VAL A 69 2.57 3.33 -0.70
C VAL A 69 1.67 4.20 -1.57
N LYS A 70 0.78 3.58 -2.34
CA LYS A 70 -0.24 4.31 -3.08
C LYS A 70 -1.39 4.69 -2.15
N ARG A 71 -1.79 5.96 -2.16
CA ARG A 71 -2.88 6.50 -1.35
C ARG A 71 -3.78 7.41 -2.17
N PRO A 72 -5.11 7.34 -2.04
CA PRO A 72 -6.00 8.38 -2.54
C PRO A 72 -5.63 9.75 -1.96
N ASP A 73 -5.86 10.84 -2.71
CA ASP A 73 -5.43 12.20 -2.30
C ASP A 73 -5.93 12.61 -0.90
N TYR A 74 -7.13 12.15 -0.53
CA TYR A 74 -7.79 12.47 0.74
C TYR A 74 -7.48 11.48 1.88
N ALA A 75 -6.85 10.34 1.58
CA ALA A 75 -6.57 9.34 2.60
C ALA A 75 -5.40 9.82 3.49
N PRO A 76 -5.43 9.54 4.80
CA PRO A 76 -4.27 9.75 5.67
C PRO A 76 -3.07 8.94 5.15
N PRO A 77 -1.84 9.18 5.62
CA PRO A 77 -0.74 8.23 5.37
C PRO A 77 -1.06 6.83 5.92
N LEU A 78 -0.37 5.80 5.44
CA LEU A 78 -0.55 4.43 5.94
C LEU A 78 0.00 4.32 7.37
N ALA A 79 -0.74 3.64 8.26
CA ALA A 79 -0.42 3.52 9.69
C ALA A 79 -0.23 4.87 10.40
N ASP A 80 -0.86 5.93 9.89
CA ASP A 80 -0.69 7.32 10.35
C ASP A 80 0.77 7.83 10.37
N VAL A 81 1.67 7.15 9.64
CA VAL A 81 3.09 7.54 9.56
C VAL A 81 3.29 8.54 8.44
N ALA A 82 3.43 9.81 8.78
CA ALA A 82 3.70 10.86 7.79
C ALA A 82 5.06 10.69 7.12
N THR A 83 5.15 11.06 5.85
CA THR A 83 6.42 11.19 5.11
C THR A 83 6.45 12.50 4.33
N PRO A 84 7.58 13.22 4.31
CA PRO A 84 7.71 14.42 3.49
C PRO A 84 7.89 14.09 2.00
N ASN A 85 8.23 12.85 1.67
CA ASN A 85 8.48 12.43 0.30
C ASN A 85 7.22 11.80 -0.29
N ALA A 86 6.58 12.49 -1.23
CA ALA A 86 5.46 11.94 -1.97
C ALA A 86 5.47 12.40 -3.44
N ILE A 87 5.02 11.52 -4.33
CA ILE A 87 4.75 11.86 -5.74
C ILE A 87 3.24 12.01 -5.90
N VAL A 88 2.78 13.22 -6.20
CA VAL A 88 1.36 13.51 -6.39
C VAL A 88 0.97 13.29 -7.85
N THR A 89 -0.17 12.65 -8.07
CA THR A 89 -0.76 12.47 -9.40
C THR A 89 -2.24 12.87 -9.37
N LYS A 90 -2.94 12.74 -10.49
CA LYS A 90 -4.38 13.06 -10.53
C LYS A 90 -5.18 12.00 -9.78
N GLY A 91 -5.68 12.33 -8.59
CA GLY A 91 -6.61 11.51 -7.82
C GLY A 91 -5.96 10.57 -6.79
N HIS A 92 -4.63 10.50 -6.75
CA HIS A 92 -3.86 9.75 -5.77
C HIS A 92 -2.42 10.25 -5.69
N ARG A 93 -1.72 9.85 -4.63
CA ARG A 93 -0.29 10.08 -4.42
C ARG A 93 0.43 8.79 -4.08
N PHE A 94 1.75 8.82 -4.18
CA PHE A 94 2.66 7.77 -3.74
C PHE A 94 3.50 8.29 -2.59
N ASP A 95 3.20 7.85 -1.37
CA ASP A 95 3.98 8.15 -0.16
C ASP A 95 5.25 7.28 -0.19
N ILE A 96 6.42 7.89 0.03
CA ILE A 96 7.74 7.22 -0.08
C ILE A 96 8.40 7.19 1.29
N TYR A 97 8.75 5.99 1.75
CA TYR A 97 9.42 5.75 3.03
C TYR A 97 10.81 5.15 2.80
N PRO A 98 11.79 5.43 3.67
CA PRO A 98 13.06 4.73 3.65
C PRO A 98 12.87 3.26 4.10
N GLY A 99 13.57 2.36 3.41
CA GLY A 99 13.75 0.98 3.84
C GLY A 99 14.89 0.84 4.87
N THR A 100 15.23 -0.40 5.20
CA THR A 100 16.34 -0.74 6.10
C THR A 100 17.56 -1.19 5.27
N PRO A 101 18.68 -0.44 5.26
CA PRO A 101 19.90 -0.85 4.58
C PRO A 101 20.41 -2.23 5.02
N GLU A 102 21.27 -2.85 4.22
CA GLU A 102 22.03 -4.04 4.63
C GLU A 102 23.13 -3.71 5.64
#